data_AF-Q8VNR3-F1
#
_entry.id   AF-Q8VNR3-F1
#
_cell.length_a   1.000
_cell.length_b   1.000
_cell.length_c   1.000
_cell.angle_alpha   90.00
_cell.angle_beta   90.00
_cell.angle_gamma   90.00
#
_symmetry.space_group_name_H-M   'P 1'
#
loop_
_entity.id
_entity.type
_entity.pdbx_description
1 polymer ?
#
loop_
_entity_poly.entity_id
_entity_poly.type
_entity_poly.pdbx_seq_one_letter_code
_entity_poly.pdbx_strand_id
1 'polypeptide(L)'
;MQTRDNLERMVVIAVRVLGLRQGSISEETQNDSCEKILTPTEWKLLWVKLEGKQLPAQTPTLKWACLKLAKLGRWHDSKRTSSPGWVVMWDGWFRHQDMAEGYLVMKSLDQEI
;
A
#
# COMPACT_ATOMS: atom_id res chain seq x y z
N MET A 1 15.93 -12.18 16.62
CA MET A 1 15.77 -11.72 15.22
C MET A 1 15.12 -12.80 14.34
N GLN A 2 15.57 -14.06 14.37
CA GLN A 2 14.93 -15.20 13.68
C GLN A 2 14.02 -16.01 14.62
N THR A 3 12.87 -15.44 15.02
CA THR A 3 11.81 -16.21 15.69
C THR A 3 10.75 -16.62 14.67
N ARG A 4 10.03 -17.72 14.94
CA ARG A 4 8.93 -18.19 14.08
C ARG A 4 7.93 -17.08 13.78
N ASP A 5 7.50 -16.35 14.80
CA ASP A 5 6.51 -15.26 14.67
C ASP A 5 6.98 -14.14 13.76
N ASN A 6 8.28 -13.81 13.80
CA ASN A 6 8.85 -12.79 12.91
C ASN A 6 8.86 -13.26 11.46
N LEU A 7 9.15 -14.54 11.22
CA LEU A 7 9.11 -15.13 9.89
C LEU A 7 7.68 -15.18 9.35
N GLU A 8 6.70 -15.59 10.16
CA GLU A 8 5.29 -15.61 9.78
C GLU A 8 4.80 -14.21 9.37
N ARG A 9 5.14 -13.17 10.16
CA ARG A 9 4.82 -11.77 9.81
C ARG A 9 5.46 -11.34 8.50
N MET A 10 6.74 -11.66 8.27
CA MET A 10 7.44 -11.34 7.03
C MET A 10 6.78 -12.00 5.81
N VAL A 11 6.35 -13.26 5.94
CA VAL A 11 5.66 -14.00 4.87
C VAL A 11 4.32 -13.35 4.55
N VAL A 12 3.53 -12.98 5.56
CA VAL A 12 2.24 -12.29 5.36
C VAL A 12 2.45 -10.97 4.59
N ILE A 13 3.47 -10.19 4.96
CA ILE A 13 3.79 -8.95 4.26
C ILE A 13 4.20 -9.23 2.80
N ALA A 14 5.06 -10.22 2.58
CA ALA A 14 5.51 -10.59 1.24
C ALA A 14 4.34 -10.99 0.33
N VAL A 15 3.38 -11.76 0.86
CA VAL A 15 2.17 -12.16 0.12
C VAL A 15 1.28 -10.96 -0.21
N ARG A 16 1.13 -9.98 0.68
CA ARG A 16 0.36 -8.74 0.40
C ARG A 16 1.01 -7.92 -0.70
N VAL A 17 2.34 -7.72 -0.65
CA VAL A 17 3.08 -7.00 -1.70
C VAL A 17 3.02 -7.73 -3.04
N LEU A 18 3.14 -9.05 -3.03
CA LEU A 18 2.97 -9.91 -4.21
C LEU A 18 1.56 -9.76 -4.80
N GLY A 19 0.53 -9.89 -3.97
CA GLY A 19 -0.87 -9.78 -4.39
C GLY A 19 -1.18 -8.42 -5.00
N LEU A 20 -0.65 -7.32 -4.44
CA LEU A 20 -0.83 -5.98 -5.00
C LEU A 20 -0.24 -5.87 -6.40
N ARG A 21 0.99 -6.35 -6.58
CA ARG A 21 1.66 -6.28 -7.88
C ARG A 21 0.99 -7.20 -8.90
N GLN A 22 0.73 -8.46 -8.56
CA GLN A 22 0.08 -9.42 -9.45
C GLN A 22 -1.33 -8.94 -9.83
N GLY A 23 -2.10 -8.50 -8.84
CA GLY A 23 -3.46 -8.00 -9.00
C GLY A 23 -3.52 -6.77 -9.90
N SER A 24 -2.50 -5.91 -9.86
CA SER A 24 -2.42 -4.72 -10.74
C SER A 24 -2.07 -5.00 -12.20
N ILE A 25 -1.45 -6.16 -12.47
CA ILE A 25 -1.00 -6.55 -13.82
C ILE A 25 -2.08 -7.36 -14.54
N SER A 26 -2.81 -8.22 -13.81
CA SER A 26 -3.85 -9.05 -14.39
C SER A 26 -5.05 -8.21 -14.85
N GLU A 27 -5.47 -8.40 -16.11
CA GLU A 27 -6.56 -7.61 -16.70
C GLU A 27 -7.90 -7.82 -16.01
N GLU A 28 -8.11 -9.02 -15.47
CA GLU A 28 -9.32 -9.41 -14.76
C GLU A 28 -9.41 -8.74 -13.38
N THR A 29 -8.28 -8.63 -12.67
CA THR A 29 -8.27 -8.18 -11.27
C THR A 29 -7.83 -6.74 -11.09
N GLN A 30 -7.21 -6.11 -12.09
CA GLN A 30 -6.65 -4.75 -11.95
C GLN A 30 -7.69 -3.69 -11.54
N ASN A 31 -8.96 -3.93 -11.89
CA ASN A 31 -10.10 -3.06 -11.61
C ASN A 31 -10.85 -3.44 -10.33
N ASP A 32 -10.47 -4.52 -9.67
CA ASP A 32 -11.04 -4.90 -8.37
C ASP A 32 -10.69 -3.88 -7.29
N SER A 33 -11.54 -3.81 -6.26
CA SER A 33 -11.29 -3.03 -5.06
C SER A 33 -9.95 -3.38 -4.40
N CYS A 34 -9.17 -2.37 -4.03
CA CYS A 34 -7.92 -2.57 -3.30
C CYS A 34 -8.12 -3.10 -1.88
N GLU A 35 -9.35 -3.10 -1.36
CA GLU A 35 -9.69 -3.66 -0.05
C GLU A 35 -9.49 -5.18 0.06
N LYS A 36 -9.35 -5.87 -1.07
CA LYS A 36 -8.94 -7.29 -1.07
C LYS A 36 -7.56 -7.49 -0.42
N ILE A 37 -6.72 -6.45 -0.37
CA ILE A 37 -5.33 -6.54 0.13
C ILE A 37 -5.02 -5.48 1.17
N LEU A 38 -5.48 -4.24 0.97
CA LEU A 38 -5.29 -3.13 1.91
C LEU A 38 -6.49 -2.99 2.82
N THR A 39 -6.27 -2.66 4.08
CA THR A 39 -7.35 -2.26 4.99
C THR A 39 -7.92 -0.90 4.59
N PRO A 40 -9.16 -0.56 5.04
CA PRO A 40 -9.75 0.74 4.77
C PRO A 40 -8.89 1.92 5.23
N THR A 41 -8.19 1.78 6.35
CA THR A 41 -7.28 2.82 6.86
C THR A 41 -6.06 2.98 5.96
N GLU A 42 -5.45 1.87 5.52
CA GLU A 42 -4.25 1.89 4.68
C GLU A 42 -4.48 2.62 3.35
N TRP A 43 -5.53 2.26 2.60
CA TRP A 43 -5.76 2.92 1.31
C TRP A 43 -6.18 4.39 1.46
N LYS A 44 -6.91 4.74 2.52
CA LYS A 44 -7.26 6.14 2.84
C LYS A 44 -6.01 6.96 3.18
N LEU A 45 -5.07 6.40 3.94
CA LEU A 45 -3.79 7.06 4.24
C LEU A 45 -2.97 7.30 2.97
N LEU A 46 -2.92 6.32 2.06
CA LEU A 46 -2.29 6.50 0.74
C LEU A 46 -2.95 7.64 -0.04
N TRP A 47 -4.28 7.70 -0.03
CA TRP A 47 -5.04 8.75 -0.72
C TRP A 47 -4.72 10.14 -0.17
N VAL A 48 -4.86 10.31 1.14
CA VAL A 48 -4.60 11.60 1.81
C VAL A 48 -3.17 12.07 1.55
N LYS A 49 -2.19 11.17 1.63
CA LYS A 49 -0.77 11.51 1.43
C LYS A 49 -0.43 11.94 0.00
N LEU A 50 -0.98 11.26 -1.00
CA LEU A 50 -0.54 11.39 -2.39
C LEU A 50 -1.47 12.22 -3.27
N GLU A 51 -2.78 12.20 -2.99
CA GLU A 51 -3.77 12.97 -3.74
C GLU A 51 -4.06 14.31 -3.07
N GLY A 52 -4.08 14.37 -1.73
CA GLY A 52 -4.43 15.59 -0.99
C GLY A 52 -5.84 16.11 -1.28
N LYS A 53 -6.71 15.26 -1.83
CA LYS A 53 -8.11 15.56 -2.20
C LYS A 53 -9.06 14.90 -1.21
N GLN A 54 -10.35 15.28 -1.28
CA GLN A 54 -11.41 14.57 -0.57
C GLN A 54 -11.38 13.07 -0.90
N LEU A 55 -11.73 12.26 0.09
CA LEU A 55 -11.78 10.81 -0.05
C LEU A 55 -12.86 10.43 -1.07
N PRO A 56 -12.58 9.46 -1.96
CA PRO A 56 -13.56 9.00 -2.93
C PRO A 56 -14.68 8.24 -2.22
N ALA A 57 -15.89 8.29 -2.78
CA ALA A 57 -17.03 7.52 -2.29
C ALA A 57 -16.86 6.01 -2.55
N GLN A 58 -16.12 5.65 -3.59
CA GLN A 58 -15.84 4.27 -3.96
C GLN A 58 -14.38 3.93 -3.67
N THR A 59 -14.14 2.69 -3.23
CA THR A 59 -12.80 2.20 -2.96
C THR A 59 -11.97 2.20 -4.26
N PRO A 60 -10.71 2.70 -4.23
CA PRO A 60 -9.83 2.66 -5.38
C PRO A 60 -9.52 1.23 -5.86
N THR A 61 -9.03 1.13 -7.10
CA THR A 61 -8.71 -0.17 -7.70
C THR A 61 -7.35 -0.72 -7.23
N LEU A 62 -7.12 -2.02 -7.39
CA LEU A 62 -5.82 -2.65 -7.15
C LEU A 62 -4.70 -2.02 -7.97
N LYS A 63 -4.97 -1.67 -9.23
CA LYS A 63 -4.03 -0.94 -10.09
C LYS A 63 -3.65 0.40 -9.49
N TRP A 64 -4.64 1.16 -9.03
CA TRP A 64 -4.39 2.45 -8.38
C TRP A 64 -3.50 2.26 -7.14
N ALA A 65 -3.84 1.32 -6.26
CA ALA A 65 -3.10 1.08 -5.03
C ALA A 65 -1.64 0.70 -5.31
N CYS A 66 -1.40 -0.20 -6.27
CA CYS A 66 -0.05 -0.59 -6.67
C CYS A 66 0.78 0.60 -7.18
N LEU A 67 0.23 1.42 -8.08
CA LEU A 67 0.94 2.59 -8.63
C LEU A 67 1.23 3.65 -7.58
N LYS A 68 0.29 3.89 -6.65
CA LYS A 68 0.49 4.84 -5.55
C LYS A 68 1.51 4.36 -4.54
N LEU A 69 1.49 3.07 -4.21
CA LEU A 69 2.50 2.47 -3.36
C LEU A 69 3.89 2.58 -4.01
N ALA A 70 4.00 2.27 -5.31
CA ALA A 70 5.25 2.44 -6.05
C ALA A 70 5.73 3.90 -6.08
N LYS A 71 4.81 4.88 -6.17
CA LYS A 71 5.15 6.30 -6.07
C LYS A 71 5.78 6.66 -4.72
N LEU A 72 5.31 6.07 -3.61
CA LEU A 72 5.99 6.20 -2.29
C LEU A 72 7.40 5.62 -2.31
N GLY A 73 7.58 4.52 -3.06
CA GLY A 73 8.88 3.91 -3.37
C GLY A 73 9.73 4.67 -4.38
N ARG A 74 9.40 5.95 -4.68
CA ARG A 74 10.10 6.82 -5.64
C ARG A 74 10.11 6.31 -7.09
N TRP A 75 9.04 5.64 -7.49
CA TRP A 75 8.85 5.24 -8.89
C TRP A 75 8.31 6.40 -9.74
N HIS A 76 8.91 6.61 -10.90
CA HIS A 76 8.58 7.69 -11.83
C HIS A 76 8.18 7.18 -13.23
N ASP A 77 8.06 5.86 -13.42
CA ASP A 77 7.77 5.21 -14.71
C ASP A 77 8.65 5.70 -15.88
N SER A 78 9.95 5.91 -15.64
CA SER A 78 10.87 6.48 -16.63
C SER A 78 11.00 5.66 -17.91
N LYS A 79 10.71 4.34 -17.84
CA LYS A 79 10.76 3.42 -18.97
C LYS A 79 9.37 3.08 -19.56
N ARG A 80 8.30 3.70 -19.07
CA ARG A 80 6.90 3.46 -19.51
C ARG A 80 6.47 1.99 -19.49
N THR A 81 7.06 1.20 -18.60
CA THR A 81 6.76 -0.24 -18.49
C THR A 81 5.44 -0.48 -17.78
N SER A 82 4.81 0.55 -17.19
CA SER A 82 3.51 0.48 -16.50
C SER A 82 3.45 -0.49 -15.31
N SER A 83 4.57 -1.15 -14.98
CA SER A 83 4.71 -2.12 -13.89
C SER A 83 5.92 -1.77 -13.02
N PRO A 84 5.71 -1.49 -11.72
CA PRO A 84 6.78 -1.26 -10.77
C PRO A 84 7.62 -2.52 -10.51
N GLY A 85 8.93 -2.34 -10.25
CA GLY A 85 9.82 -3.42 -9.83
C GLY A 85 9.66 -3.79 -8.35
N TRP A 86 10.14 -4.96 -7.95
CA TRP A 86 9.97 -5.46 -6.57
C TRP A 86 10.59 -4.57 -5.50
N VAL A 87 11.82 -4.09 -5.70
CA VAL A 87 12.52 -3.23 -4.73
C VAL A 87 11.71 -1.96 -4.44
N VAL A 88 11.16 -1.34 -5.49
CA VAL A 88 10.31 -0.15 -5.39
C VAL A 88 9.01 -0.44 -4.63
N MET A 89 8.39 -1.59 -4.88
CA MET A 89 7.17 -2.01 -4.17
C MET A 89 7.44 -2.22 -2.68
N TRP A 90 8.55 -2.85 -2.33
CA TRP A 90 8.98 -3.03 -0.94
C TRP A 90 9.29 -1.70 -0.25
N ASP A 91 10.06 -0.81 -0.88
CA ASP A 91 10.34 0.53 -0.37
C ASP A 91 9.05 1.32 -0.11
N GLY A 92 8.10 1.24 -1.05
CA GLY A 92 6.79 1.87 -0.92
C GLY A 92 5.96 1.28 0.22
N TRP A 93 6.00 -0.05 0.39
CA TRP A 93 5.32 -0.75 1.47
C TRP A 93 5.82 -0.33 2.85
N PHE A 94 7.13 -0.36 3.08
CA PHE A 94 7.69 0.02 4.38
C PHE A 94 7.32 1.45 4.77
N ARG A 95 7.50 2.40 3.83
CA ARG A 95 7.08 3.80 4.04
C ARG A 95 5.59 3.94 4.35
N HIS A 96 4.76 3.12 3.71
CA HIS A 96 3.34 3.11 3.97
C HIS A 96 3.00 2.59 5.38
N GLN A 97 3.71 1.55 5.84
CA GLN A 97 3.53 1.02 7.19
C GLN A 97 4.01 2.02 8.26
N ASP A 98 5.13 2.70 8.06
CA ASP A 98 5.60 3.76 8.97
C ASP A 98 4.54 4.87 9.11
N MET A 99 3.89 5.25 8.00
CA MET A 99 2.79 6.21 8.03
C MET A 99 1.55 5.67 8.76
N ALA A 100 1.22 4.39 8.60
CA ALA A 100 0.09 3.76 9.26
C ALA A 100 0.31 3.68 10.77
N GLU A 101 1.52 3.34 11.21
CA GLU A 101 1.93 3.37 12.61
C GLU A 101 1.84 4.80 13.16
N GLY A 102 2.42 5.78 12.47
CA GLY A 102 2.35 7.19 12.89
C GLY A 102 0.90 7.70 13.02
N TYR A 103 0.00 7.29 12.13
CA TYR A 103 -1.42 7.61 12.23
C TYR A 103 -2.07 7.01 13.49
N LEU A 104 -1.75 5.77 13.83
CA LEU A 104 -2.30 5.11 15.01
C LEU A 104 -1.81 5.78 16.31
N VAL A 105 -0.52 6.13 16.37
CA VAL A 105 0.07 6.84 17.51
C VAL A 105 -0.56 8.23 17.69
N MET A 106 -0.75 8.98 16.59
CA MET A 106 -1.40 10.29 16.67
C MET A 106 -2.85 10.18 17.11
N LYS A 107 -3.58 9.19 16.59
CA LYS A 107 -4.96 8.93 16.97
C LYS A 107 -5.12 8.57 18.45
N SER A 108 -4.16 7.85 19.05
CA SER A 108 -4.22 7.56 20.49
C SER A 108 -4.00 8.81 21.35
N LEU A 109 -3.16 9.76 20.92
CA LEU A 109 -2.98 11.04 21.63
C LEU A 109 -4.25 11.88 21.62
N ASP A 110 -4.95 11.95 20.49
CA ASP A 110 -6.21 12.70 20.36
C ASP A 110 -7.36 12.11 21.19
N GLN A 111 -7.23 10.88 21.70
CA GLN A 111 -8.22 10.25 22.58
C GLN A 111 -7.98 10.53 24.07
N GLU A 112 -6.79 11.04 24.42
CA GLU A 112 -6.41 11.38 25.80
C GLU A 112 -6.58 12.88 26.13
N ILE A 113 -6.93 13.71 25.13
CA ILE A 113 -7.23 15.14 25.25
C ILE A 113 -8.74 15.35 25.16
#